data_AF-A0A1T5IIT8-F1
#
_entry.id   AF-A0A1T5IIT8-F1
#
_cell.length_a   1.000
_cell.length_b   1.000
_cell.length_c   1.000
_cell.angle_alpha   90.00
_cell.angle_beta   90.00
_cell.angle_gamma   90.00
#
_symmetry.space_group_name_H-M   'P 1'
#
loop_
_entity.id
_entity.type
_entity.pdbx_description
1 polymer ?
#
loop_
_entity_poly.entity_id
_entity_poly.type
_entity_poly.pdbx_seq_one_letter_code
_entity_poly.pdbx_strand_id
1 'polypeptide(L)'
;MGRQQVFDTVHAVEAARDLFWQLGYEAVSLTDLERATGLNRSSIYNAFGSKRGLFDVAVENYLETIIRPRIAPLLDPSNSPSAAADALIRYFTALAETVAALPADSPRQGCLLVTAAPGIAGQDETVRQVVADYHSELVGAFTAALERAGGAQAGEVQVAAAQDRQTHADRPSDPKSVSRARLLASLSVSAFALAKVDRGESIVLLHTGADFATEWTEAAHLQRF
;
A
#
# COMPACT_ATOMS: atom_id res chain seq x y z
N MET A 1 -33.74 -1.04 -8.17
CA MET A 1 -32.72 -0.97 -9.24
C MET A 1 -31.36 -0.41 -8.79
N GLY A 2 -31.29 0.56 -7.88
CA GLY A 2 -30.00 1.13 -7.43
C GLY A 2 -29.01 0.14 -6.77
N ARG A 3 -29.48 -0.87 -6.02
CA ARG A 3 -28.58 -1.83 -5.35
C ARG A 3 -27.90 -2.80 -6.31
N GLN A 4 -28.57 -3.18 -7.41
CA GLN A 4 -27.96 -4.00 -8.46
C GLN A 4 -26.92 -3.18 -9.23
N GLN A 5 -27.25 -1.94 -9.59
CA GLN A 5 -26.33 -1.06 -10.31
C GLN A 5 -25.05 -0.75 -9.51
N VAL A 6 -25.16 -0.58 -8.18
CA VAL A 6 -23.99 -0.44 -7.30
C VAL A 6 -23.17 -1.73 -7.24
N PHE A 7 -23.81 -2.89 -7.12
CA PHE A 7 -23.12 -4.18 -7.10
C PHE A 7 -22.37 -4.49 -8.40
N ASP A 8 -23.00 -4.20 -9.54
CA ASP A 8 -22.39 -4.34 -10.87
C ASP A 8 -21.20 -3.39 -11.05
N THR A 9 -21.27 -2.20 -10.44
CA THR A 9 -20.17 -1.22 -10.46
C THR A 9 -18.97 -1.69 -9.64
N VAL A 10 -19.18 -2.26 -8.44
CA VAL A 10 -18.09 -2.80 -7.61
C VAL A 10 -17.36 -3.94 -8.33
N HIS A 11 -18.11 -4.90 -8.88
CA HIS A 11 -17.51 -6.00 -9.65
C HIS A 11 -16.74 -5.50 -10.88
N ALA A 12 -17.28 -4.52 -11.60
CA ALA A 12 -16.61 -3.93 -12.76
C ALA A 12 -15.29 -3.24 -12.36
N VAL A 13 -15.27 -2.54 -11.23
CA VAL A 13 -14.05 -1.89 -10.71
C VAL A 13 -13.00 -2.93 -10.31
N GLU A 14 -13.39 -3.99 -9.61
CA GLU A 14 -12.46 -5.07 -9.23
C GLU A 14 -11.89 -5.80 -10.44
N ALA A 15 -12.72 -6.09 -11.45
CA ALA A 15 -12.26 -6.71 -12.69
C ALA A 15 -11.32 -5.79 -13.48
N ALA A 16 -11.64 -4.50 -13.56
CA ALA A 16 -10.77 -3.51 -14.19
C ALA A 16 -9.43 -3.37 -13.45
N ARG A 17 -9.46 -3.33 -12.11
CA ARG A 17 -8.26 -3.30 -11.25
C ARG A 17 -7.36 -4.50 -11.54
N ASP A 18 -7.91 -5.71 -11.54
CA ASP A 18 -7.12 -6.92 -11.76
C ASP A 18 -6.51 -6.94 -13.18
N LEU A 19 -7.25 -6.47 -14.19
CA LEU A 19 -6.74 -6.34 -15.56
C LEU A 19 -5.61 -5.30 -15.66
N PHE A 20 -5.79 -4.12 -15.05
CA PHE A 20 -4.75 -3.08 -15.00
C PHE A 20 -3.53 -3.52 -14.20
N TRP A 21 -3.69 -4.34 -13.16
CA TRP A 21 -2.59 -4.90 -12.37
C TRP A 21 -1.77 -5.89 -13.20
N GLN A 22 -2.45 -6.70 -14.00
CA GLN A 22 -1.79 -7.68 -14.84
C GLN A 22 -1.00 -7.01 -15.98
N LEU A 23 -1.67 -6.14 -16.74
CA LEU A 23 -1.18 -5.67 -18.05
C LEU A 23 -0.63 -4.24 -18.02
N GLY A 24 -0.93 -3.46 -16.97
CA GLY A 24 -0.63 -2.03 -16.91
C GLY A 24 -1.68 -1.18 -17.63
N TYR A 25 -1.71 0.13 -17.32
CA TYR A 25 -2.72 1.04 -17.86
C TYR A 25 -2.69 1.13 -19.38
N GLU A 26 -1.51 1.31 -19.99
CA GLU A 26 -1.37 1.54 -21.43
C GLU A 26 -1.78 0.33 -22.28
N ALA A 27 -1.41 -0.88 -21.86
CA ALA A 27 -1.64 -2.11 -22.64
C ALA A 27 -3.12 -2.54 -22.66
N VAL A 28 -3.94 -2.04 -21.74
CA VAL A 28 -5.37 -2.40 -21.64
C VAL A 28 -6.21 -1.59 -22.63
N SER A 29 -6.85 -2.23 -23.60
CA SER A 29 -7.79 -1.53 -24.49
C SER A 29 -9.18 -1.38 -23.86
N LEU A 30 -10.01 -0.48 -24.42
CA LEU A 30 -11.43 -0.43 -24.03
C LEU A 30 -12.15 -1.75 -24.30
N THR A 31 -11.79 -2.46 -25.37
CA THR A 31 -12.36 -3.78 -25.69
C THR A 31 -12.00 -4.82 -24.63
N ASP A 32 -10.80 -4.76 -24.07
CA ASP A 32 -10.40 -5.66 -22.97
C ASP A 32 -11.15 -5.33 -21.68
N LEU A 33 -11.38 -4.04 -21.40
CA LEU A 33 -12.23 -3.62 -20.28
C LEU A 33 -13.67 -4.08 -20.46
N GLU A 34 -14.23 -3.97 -21.66
CA GLU A 34 -15.57 -4.47 -21.94
C GLU A 34 -15.67 -5.99 -21.67
N ARG A 35 -14.65 -6.74 -22.08
CA ARG A 35 -14.56 -8.19 -21.84
C ARG A 35 -14.39 -8.55 -20.36
N ALA A 36 -13.54 -7.82 -19.64
CA ALA A 36 -13.24 -8.09 -18.24
C ALA A 36 -14.37 -7.67 -17.30
N THR A 37 -15.00 -6.51 -17.57
CA THR A 37 -16.03 -5.93 -16.70
C THR A 37 -17.45 -6.37 -17.06
N GLY A 38 -17.67 -6.87 -18.28
CA GLY A 38 -19.00 -7.15 -18.83
C GLY A 38 -19.79 -5.90 -19.20
N LEU A 39 -19.24 -4.70 -19.02
CA LEU A 39 -19.84 -3.44 -19.42
C LEU A 39 -19.54 -3.16 -20.89
N ASN A 40 -20.46 -2.50 -21.60
CA ASN A 40 -20.15 -1.92 -22.90
C ASN A 40 -19.45 -0.55 -22.72
N ARG A 41 -18.82 -0.06 -23.78
CA ARG A 41 -18.10 1.22 -23.81
C ARG A 41 -18.94 2.41 -23.37
N SER A 42 -20.23 2.46 -23.75
CA SER A 42 -21.13 3.54 -23.33
C SER A 42 -21.36 3.51 -21.82
N SER A 43 -21.56 2.34 -21.22
CA SER A 43 -21.69 2.19 -19.76
C SER A 43 -20.42 2.60 -19.02
N ILE A 44 -19.24 2.24 -19.55
CA ILE A 44 -17.95 2.65 -18.97
C ILE A 44 -17.83 4.19 -18.99
N TYR A 45 -18.12 4.83 -20.13
CA TYR A 45 -18.07 6.29 -20.23
C TYR A 45 -19.12 6.97 -19.36
N ASN A 46 -20.33 6.42 -19.26
CA ASN A 46 -21.39 7.00 -18.45
C ASN A 46 -21.10 6.91 -16.94
N ALA A 47 -20.51 5.80 -16.49
CA ALA A 47 -20.23 5.57 -15.08
C ALA A 47 -18.91 6.20 -14.60
N PHE A 48 -17.88 6.20 -15.45
CA PHE A 48 -16.51 6.57 -15.06
C PHE A 48 -15.93 7.72 -15.88
N GLY A 49 -16.66 8.25 -16.86
CA GLY A 49 -16.24 9.36 -17.71
C GLY A 49 -15.17 9.01 -18.75
N SER A 50 -14.27 8.08 -18.46
CA SER A 50 -13.22 7.62 -19.38
C SER A 50 -12.55 6.32 -18.90
N LYS A 51 -11.71 5.71 -19.75
CA LYS A 51 -10.77 4.65 -19.33
C LYS A 51 -9.92 5.12 -18.14
N ARG A 52 -9.51 6.39 -18.16
CA ARG A 52 -8.72 7.00 -17.10
C ARG A 52 -9.50 7.10 -15.79
N GLY A 53 -10.76 7.56 -15.83
CA GLY A 53 -11.59 7.62 -14.63
C GLY A 53 -11.86 6.22 -14.04
N LEU A 54 -12.02 5.20 -14.88
CA LEU A 54 -12.10 3.81 -14.39
C LEU A 54 -10.78 3.34 -13.77
N PHE A 55 -9.63 3.73 -14.33
CA PHE A 55 -8.33 3.44 -13.74
C PHE A 55 -8.15 4.12 -12.37
N ASP A 56 -8.53 5.39 -12.23
CA ASP A 56 -8.43 6.12 -10.97
C ASP A 56 -9.29 5.44 -9.86
N VAL A 57 -10.52 5.04 -10.20
CA VAL A 57 -11.39 4.30 -9.26
C VAL A 57 -10.83 2.91 -8.94
N ALA A 58 -10.22 2.23 -9.92
CA ALA A 58 -9.57 0.93 -9.71
C ALA A 58 -8.33 1.04 -8.80
N VAL A 59 -7.56 2.12 -8.91
CA VAL A 59 -6.45 2.43 -8.02
C VAL A 59 -6.95 2.71 -6.60
N GLU A 60 -7.99 3.53 -6.44
CA GLU A 60 -8.55 3.79 -5.11
C GLU A 60 -9.07 2.50 -4.46
N ASN A 61 -9.74 1.66 -5.25
CA ASN A 61 -10.14 0.33 -4.78
C ASN A 61 -8.92 -0.53 -4.37
N TYR A 62 -7.81 -0.50 -5.10
CA TYR A 62 -6.58 -1.18 -4.72
C TYR A 62 -6.00 -0.65 -3.40
N LEU A 63 -5.98 0.67 -3.22
CA LEU A 63 -5.51 1.29 -1.97
C LEU A 63 -6.38 0.87 -0.78
N GLU A 64 -7.70 0.99 -0.90
CA GLU A 64 -8.67 0.66 0.16
C GLU A 64 -8.74 -0.83 0.51
N THR A 65 -8.64 -1.72 -0.48
CA THR A 65 -8.88 -3.15 -0.27
C THR A 65 -7.60 -3.95 -0.04
N ILE A 66 -6.45 -3.46 -0.51
CA ILE A 66 -5.19 -4.19 -0.48
C ILE A 66 -4.13 -3.48 0.37
N ILE A 67 -3.93 -2.17 0.17
CA ILE A 67 -2.82 -1.45 0.81
C ILE A 67 -3.16 -1.01 2.24
N ARG A 68 -4.21 -0.22 2.41
CA ARG A 68 -4.62 0.36 3.70
C ARG A 68 -4.88 -0.70 4.77
N PRO A 69 -5.54 -1.84 4.48
CA PRO A 69 -5.68 -2.93 5.45
C PRO A 69 -4.34 -3.56 5.87
N ARG A 70 -3.33 -3.57 4.99
CA ARG A 70 -1.99 -4.10 5.31
C ARG A 70 -1.16 -3.16 6.19
N ILE A 71 -1.31 -1.84 6.01
CA ILE A 71 -0.58 -0.85 6.82
C ILE A 71 -1.33 -0.45 8.09
N ALA A 72 -2.64 -0.69 8.19
CA ALA A 72 -3.45 -0.35 9.35
C ALA A 72 -2.88 -0.87 10.69
N PRO A 73 -2.36 -2.12 10.80
CA PRO A 73 -1.74 -2.59 12.04
C PRO A 73 -0.52 -1.78 12.50
N LEU A 74 0.21 -1.14 11.57
CA LEU A 74 1.36 -0.29 11.87
C LEU A 74 0.95 1.05 12.48
N LEU A 75 -0.27 1.48 12.16
CA LEU A 75 -0.84 2.77 12.54
C LEU A 75 -1.67 2.70 13.83
N ASP A 76 -1.90 1.50 14.39
CA ASP A 76 -2.71 1.34 15.59
C ASP A 76 -2.10 2.11 16.77
N PRO A 77 -2.78 3.15 17.29
CA PRO A 77 -2.24 3.97 18.35
C PRO A 77 -2.10 3.23 19.68
N SER A 78 -2.84 2.13 19.86
CA SER A 78 -2.87 1.30 21.06
C SER A 78 -1.73 0.29 21.15
N ASN A 79 -0.95 0.13 20.08
CA ASN A 79 0.21 -0.75 20.07
C ASN A 79 1.18 -0.39 21.21
N SER A 80 1.58 -1.39 22.00
CA SER A 80 2.77 -1.27 22.84
C SER A 80 4.04 -1.16 21.97
N PRO A 81 5.19 -0.79 22.53
CA PRO A 81 6.44 -0.81 21.77
C PRO A 81 6.74 -2.17 21.12
N SER A 82 6.53 -3.27 21.84
CA SER A 82 6.71 -4.62 21.29
C SER A 82 5.69 -4.95 20.19
N ALA A 83 4.42 -4.57 20.38
CA ALA A 83 3.38 -4.82 19.37
C ALA A 83 3.64 -4.01 18.07
N ALA A 84 4.17 -2.79 18.19
CA ALA A 84 4.55 -1.99 17.03
C ALA A 84 5.75 -2.60 16.27
N ALA A 85 6.73 -3.16 17.00
CA ALA A 85 7.84 -3.90 16.41
C ALA A 85 7.34 -5.16 15.68
N ASP A 86 6.50 -5.95 16.35
CA ASP A 86 5.90 -7.16 15.78
C ASP A 86 5.07 -6.85 14.53
N ALA A 87 4.28 -5.76 14.54
CA ALA A 87 3.51 -5.33 13.38
C ALA A 87 4.40 -5.00 12.18
N LEU A 88 5.54 -4.33 12.41
CA LEU A 88 6.50 -3.98 11.37
C LEU A 88 7.16 -5.23 10.77
N ILE A 89 7.63 -6.15 11.61
CA ILE A 89 8.20 -7.43 11.17
C ILE A 89 7.15 -8.23 10.40
N ARG A 90 5.94 -8.31 10.93
CA ARG A 90 4.84 -9.07 10.33
C ARG A 90 4.36 -8.51 9.00
N TYR A 91 4.45 -7.19 8.79
CA TYR A 91 4.20 -6.59 7.49
C TYR A 91 5.10 -7.24 6.43
N PHE A 92 6.41 -7.29 6.66
CA PHE A 92 7.36 -7.84 5.70
C PHE A 92 7.22 -9.35 5.51
N THR A 93 7.06 -10.12 6.60
CA THR A 93 6.91 -11.58 6.50
C THR A 93 5.62 -11.97 5.79
N ALA A 94 4.50 -11.29 6.07
CA ALA A 94 3.23 -11.54 5.40
C ALA A 94 3.28 -11.21 3.89
N LEU A 95 4.06 -10.19 3.50
CA LEU A 95 4.31 -9.91 2.09
C LEU A 95 5.14 -11.01 1.43
N ALA A 96 6.18 -11.50 2.10
CA ALA A 96 7.01 -12.59 1.59
C ALA A 96 6.17 -13.87 1.40
N GLU A 97 5.34 -14.21 2.38
CA GLU A 97 4.37 -15.32 2.30
C GLU A 97 3.38 -15.12 1.15
N THR A 98 2.86 -13.91 0.96
CA THR A 98 1.95 -13.59 -0.15
C THR A 98 2.64 -13.84 -1.49
N VAL A 99 3.85 -13.31 -1.68
CA VAL A 99 4.63 -13.51 -2.91
C VAL A 99 4.93 -15.00 -3.11
N ALA A 100 5.28 -15.72 -2.04
CA ALA A 100 5.57 -17.15 -2.06
C ALA A 100 4.35 -18.05 -2.30
N ALA A 101 3.13 -17.59 -2.02
CA ALA A 101 1.90 -18.33 -2.24
C ALA A 101 1.27 -18.12 -3.62
N LEU A 102 1.58 -17.00 -4.30
CA LEU A 102 0.96 -16.70 -5.61
C LEU A 102 1.42 -17.70 -6.69
N PRO A 103 0.52 -18.17 -7.58
CA PRO A 103 0.92 -18.87 -8.79
C PRO A 103 1.85 -18.04 -9.68
N ALA A 104 2.71 -18.70 -10.46
CA ALA A 104 3.67 -18.04 -11.36
C ALA A 104 2.99 -17.18 -12.44
N ASP A 105 1.74 -17.46 -12.78
CA ASP A 105 0.91 -16.78 -13.77
C ASP A 105 -0.14 -15.85 -13.14
N SER A 106 -0.08 -15.62 -11.83
CA SER A 106 -1.10 -14.82 -11.14
C SER A 106 -1.15 -13.37 -11.67
N PRO A 107 -2.34 -12.83 -11.99
CA PRO A 107 -2.49 -11.44 -12.45
C PRO A 107 -2.11 -10.41 -11.37
N ARG A 108 -2.00 -10.85 -10.11
CA ARG A 108 -1.73 -10.02 -8.93
C ARG A 108 -0.27 -10.06 -8.46
N GLN A 109 0.64 -10.52 -9.30
CA GLN A 109 2.07 -10.43 -8.98
C GLN A 109 2.54 -8.98 -8.99
N GLY A 110 3.41 -8.62 -8.05
CA GLY A 110 3.93 -7.27 -7.91
C GLY A 110 2.92 -6.25 -7.40
N CYS A 111 3.22 -4.96 -7.59
CA CYS A 111 2.35 -3.86 -7.18
C CYS A 111 1.68 -3.24 -8.40
N LEU A 112 0.36 -3.01 -8.33
CA LEU A 112 -0.41 -2.34 -9.39
C LEU A 112 0.22 -0.99 -9.77
N LEU A 113 0.59 -0.19 -8.77
CA LEU A 113 1.14 1.14 -8.95
C LEU A 113 2.52 1.11 -9.62
N VAL A 114 3.34 0.12 -9.29
CA VAL A 114 4.67 -0.08 -9.92
C VAL A 114 4.53 -0.64 -11.34
N THR A 115 3.56 -1.53 -11.57
CA THR A 115 3.31 -2.12 -12.90
C THR A 115 2.68 -1.13 -13.86
N ALA A 116 1.88 -0.18 -13.37
CA ALA A 116 1.29 0.88 -14.20
C ALA A 116 2.34 1.92 -14.64
N ALA A 117 3.46 2.03 -13.95
CA ALA A 117 4.49 3.06 -14.14
C ALA A 117 5.37 2.95 -15.42
N PRO A 118 5.70 1.79 -16.03
CA PRO A 118 6.70 1.72 -17.11
C PRO A 118 6.27 2.28 -18.47
N GLY A 119 5.06 2.84 -18.61
CA GLY A 119 4.57 3.50 -19.82
C GLY A 119 4.57 5.03 -19.72
N ILE A 120 3.78 5.72 -20.55
CA ILE A 120 3.53 7.18 -20.49
C ILE A 120 3.11 7.66 -19.07
N ALA A 121 2.79 6.76 -18.15
CA ALA A 121 2.68 6.98 -16.70
C ALA A 121 3.90 7.65 -16.02
N GLY A 122 5.11 7.53 -16.57
CA GLY A 122 6.24 8.36 -16.15
C GLY A 122 6.08 9.84 -16.49
N GLN A 123 5.23 10.18 -17.46
CA GLN A 123 4.89 11.54 -17.89
C GLN A 123 3.49 11.99 -17.46
N ASP A 124 2.57 11.08 -17.11
CA ASP A 124 1.27 11.40 -16.54
C ASP A 124 1.43 11.85 -15.08
N GLU A 125 1.23 13.15 -14.86
CA GLU A 125 1.37 13.78 -13.55
C GLU A 125 0.48 13.13 -12.48
N THR A 126 -0.70 12.64 -12.85
CA THR A 126 -1.60 12.05 -11.84
C THR A 126 -1.14 10.67 -11.41
N VAL A 127 -0.62 9.85 -12.34
CA VAL A 127 -0.07 8.54 -11.97
C VAL A 127 1.18 8.73 -11.11
N ARG A 128 2.02 9.72 -11.43
CA ARG A 128 3.13 10.13 -10.56
C ARG A 128 2.65 10.54 -9.17
N GLN A 129 1.60 11.35 -9.08
CA GLN A 129 1.04 11.79 -7.80
C GLN A 129 0.53 10.61 -6.97
N VAL A 130 -0.22 9.69 -7.57
CA VAL A 130 -0.72 8.48 -6.90
C VAL A 130 0.42 7.63 -6.35
N VAL A 131 1.49 7.42 -7.13
CA VAL A 131 2.67 6.65 -6.67
C VAL A 131 3.37 7.38 -5.52
N ALA A 132 3.49 8.71 -5.62
CA ALA A 132 4.09 9.54 -4.58
C ALA A 132 3.27 9.50 -3.27
N ASP A 133 1.94 9.59 -3.37
CA ASP A 133 1.02 9.53 -2.23
C ASP A 133 1.10 8.17 -1.55
N TYR A 134 1.06 7.07 -2.33
CA TYR A 134 1.27 5.72 -1.81
C TYR A 134 2.61 5.56 -1.09
N HIS A 135 3.69 6.04 -1.69
CA HIS A 135 5.01 6.00 -1.05
C HIS A 135 5.03 6.83 0.24
N SER A 136 4.36 7.98 0.27
CA SER A 136 4.23 8.80 1.48
C SER A 136 3.40 8.10 2.56
N GLU A 137 2.31 7.42 2.21
CA GLU A 137 1.50 6.62 3.15
C GLU A 137 2.35 5.50 3.79
N LEU A 138 3.16 4.78 2.99
CA LEU A 138 4.09 3.76 3.49
C LEU A 138 5.14 4.34 4.44
N VAL A 139 5.80 5.42 4.04
CA VAL A 139 6.82 6.08 4.87
C VAL A 139 6.21 6.57 6.18
N GLY A 140 5.00 7.13 6.14
CA GLY A 140 4.27 7.55 7.35
C GLY A 140 3.97 6.38 8.28
N ALA A 141 3.44 5.27 7.74
CA ALA A 141 3.12 4.07 8.53
C ALA A 141 4.37 3.44 9.17
N PHE A 142 5.46 3.30 8.42
CA PHE A 142 6.71 2.78 8.97
C PHE A 142 7.34 3.71 9.99
N THR A 143 7.28 5.03 9.78
CA THR A 143 7.77 6.01 10.75
C THR A 143 7.00 5.88 12.06
N ALA A 144 5.66 5.83 12.01
CA ALA A 144 4.82 5.69 13.19
C ALA A 144 5.10 4.39 13.96
N ALA A 145 5.30 3.27 13.25
CA ALA A 145 5.66 2.00 13.86
C ALA A 145 7.05 2.02 14.51
N LEU A 146 8.06 2.58 13.83
CA LEU A 146 9.43 2.70 14.34
C LEU A 146 9.52 3.59 15.58
N GLU A 147 8.83 4.73 15.58
CA GLU A 147 8.81 5.64 16.74
C GLU A 147 8.12 5.01 17.95
N ARG A 148 7.01 4.31 17.71
CA ARG A 148 6.27 3.61 18.76
C ARG A 148 7.07 2.41 19.29
N ALA A 149 7.78 1.68 18.44
CA ALA A 149 8.68 0.60 18.85
C ALA A 149 9.89 1.11 19.64
N GLY A 150 10.43 2.27 19.29
CA GLY A 150 11.40 3.00 20.13
C GLY A 150 10.80 3.59 21.41
N GLY A 151 9.46 3.47 21.54
CA GLY A 151 8.59 4.00 22.57
C GLY A 151 8.79 5.48 22.84
N ALA A 152 9.00 6.25 21.78
CA ALA A 152 8.61 7.65 21.77
C ALA A 152 7.09 7.67 22.04
N GLN A 153 6.70 7.94 23.29
CA GLN A 153 5.28 7.99 23.62
C GLN A 153 4.62 9.13 22.85
N ALA A 154 3.50 8.82 22.19
CA ALA A 154 2.41 9.78 22.12
C ALA A 154 2.09 10.12 23.57
N GLY A 155 2.29 11.39 23.96
CA GLY A 155 2.16 11.83 25.35
C GLY A 155 0.87 11.31 25.98
N GLU A 156 0.96 10.93 27.26
CA GLU A 156 -0.17 10.49 28.09
C GLU A 156 -1.39 11.38 27.84
N VAL A 157 -2.38 10.84 27.12
CA VAL A 157 -3.68 11.48 27.00
C VAL A 157 -4.41 11.18 28.30
N GLN A 158 -4.32 12.11 29.25
CA GLN A 158 -5.31 12.23 30.31
C GLN A 158 -6.70 12.28 29.65
N VAL A 159 -7.52 11.30 30.00
CA VAL A 159 -8.90 11.18 29.54
C VAL A 159 -9.69 12.33 30.16
N ALA A 160 -9.73 13.47 29.47
CA ALA A 160 -10.69 14.54 29.71
C ALA A 160 -11.57 14.68 28.48
N ALA A 161 -12.88 14.66 28.74
CA ALA A 161 -13.93 14.47 27.76
C ALA A 161 -14.02 15.59 26.71
N ALA A 162 -14.38 15.16 25.50
CA ALA A 162 -15.20 15.84 24.50
C ALA A 162 -14.65 17.11 23.80
N GLN A 163 -14.58 16.97 22.46
CA GLN A 163 -14.67 18.02 21.43
C GLN A 163 -13.42 18.86 21.15
N ASP A 164 -12.47 18.27 20.41
CA ASP A 164 -11.85 18.95 19.26
C ASP A 164 -11.11 17.92 18.38
N ARG A 165 -11.54 17.79 17.11
CA ARG A 165 -11.00 16.80 16.16
C ARG A 165 -9.82 17.35 15.34
N GLN A 166 -9.11 18.37 15.83
CA GLN A 166 -8.15 19.09 14.98
C GLN A 166 -6.87 19.56 15.72
N THR A 167 -6.29 18.78 16.64
CA THR A 167 -4.95 19.09 17.18
C THR A 167 -4.21 17.84 17.69
N HIS A 168 -3.84 16.91 16.80
CA HIS A 168 -2.90 15.83 17.17
C HIS A 168 -1.73 15.66 16.19
N ALA A 169 -1.44 16.69 15.40
CA ALA A 169 -0.24 16.77 14.55
C ALA A 169 0.61 17.94 15.02
N ASP A 170 1.66 17.69 15.83
CA ASP A 170 2.79 18.63 15.94
C ASP A 170 3.99 18.11 16.76
N ARG A 171 4.24 16.79 16.80
CA ARG A 171 5.58 16.31 17.16
C ARG A 171 6.34 16.05 15.86
N PRO A 172 7.45 16.76 15.58
CA PRO A 172 8.27 16.44 14.44
C PRO A 172 8.83 15.02 14.63
N SER A 173 8.67 14.19 13.59
CA SER A 173 9.18 12.82 13.60
C SER A 173 10.70 12.80 13.73
N ASP A 174 11.23 11.78 14.40
CA ASP A 174 12.66 11.58 14.55
C ASP A 174 13.31 11.38 13.16
N PRO A 175 14.30 12.22 12.75
CA PRO A 175 14.96 12.11 11.46
C PRO A 175 15.54 10.71 11.18
N LYS A 176 15.96 9.98 12.22
CA LYS A 176 16.48 8.61 12.08
C LYS A 176 15.35 7.63 11.75
N SER A 177 14.21 7.71 12.45
CA SER A 177 13.00 6.92 12.15
C SER A 177 12.50 7.17 10.72
N VAL A 178 12.45 8.44 10.28
CA VAL A 178 12.05 8.78 8.91
C VAL A 178 13.01 8.20 7.86
N SER A 179 14.32 8.27 8.10
CA SER A 179 15.32 7.72 7.17
C SER A 179 15.22 6.20 7.06
N ARG A 180 15.04 5.51 8.19
CA ARG A 180 14.78 4.07 8.27
C ARG A 180 13.48 3.68 7.55
N ALA A 181 12.42 4.43 7.77
CA ALA A 181 11.13 4.23 7.10
C ALA A 181 11.25 4.35 5.57
N ARG A 182 12.02 5.33 5.06
CA ARG A 182 12.29 5.46 3.62
C ARG A 182 13.04 4.27 3.05
N LEU A 183 14.01 3.71 3.78
CA LEU A 183 14.71 2.49 3.38
C LEU A 183 13.75 1.30 3.30
N LEU A 184 12.91 1.10 4.33
CA LEU A 184 11.89 0.05 4.36
C LEU A 184 10.90 0.18 3.19
N ALA A 185 10.39 1.39 2.93
CA ALA A 185 9.51 1.66 1.79
C ALA A 185 10.18 1.36 0.45
N SER A 186 11.45 1.75 0.29
CA SER A 186 12.24 1.47 -0.91
C SER A 186 12.46 -0.03 -1.13
N LEU A 187 12.69 -0.79 -0.06
CA LEU A 187 12.79 -2.26 -0.11
C LEU A 187 11.47 -2.90 -0.50
N SER A 188 10.35 -2.47 0.10
CA SER A 188 9.01 -2.97 -0.27
C SER A 188 8.71 -2.72 -1.74
N VAL A 189 8.95 -1.51 -2.25
CA VAL A 189 8.72 -1.16 -3.66
C VAL A 189 9.63 -1.99 -4.58
N SER A 190 10.92 -2.09 -4.26
CA SER A 190 11.88 -2.88 -5.03
C SER A 190 11.50 -4.36 -5.06
N ALA A 191 11.08 -4.93 -3.93
CA ALA A 191 10.62 -6.31 -3.86
C ALA A 191 9.42 -6.56 -4.78
N PHE A 192 8.45 -5.66 -4.83
CA PHE A 192 7.30 -5.80 -5.72
C PHE A 192 7.62 -5.56 -7.19
N ALA A 193 8.60 -4.72 -7.50
CA ALA A 193 9.11 -4.56 -8.86
C ALA A 193 9.74 -5.87 -9.37
N LEU A 194 10.46 -6.58 -8.49
CA LEU A 194 11.09 -7.85 -8.80
C LEU A 194 10.13 -9.04 -8.77
N ALA A 195 9.00 -8.96 -8.08
CA ALA A 195 8.09 -10.10 -7.90
C ALA A 195 7.64 -10.79 -9.20
N LYS A 196 7.58 -10.06 -10.33
CA LYS A 196 7.25 -10.61 -11.67
C LYS A 196 8.46 -11.17 -12.44
N VAL A 197 9.68 -10.77 -12.09
CA VAL A 197 10.91 -11.04 -12.87
C VAL A 197 11.85 -11.99 -12.14
N ASP A 198 12.04 -11.75 -10.84
CA ASP A 198 12.81 -12.59 -9.93
C ASP A 198 12.08 -12.69 -8.59
N ARG A 199 11.22 -13.71 -8.49
CA ARG A 199 10.46 -14.00 -7.28
C ARG A 199 11.36 -14.34 -6.09
N GLY A 200 12.49 -15.02 -6.34
CA GLY A 200 13.42 -15.39 -5.29
C GLY A 200 14.01 -14.14 -4.64
N GLU A 201 14.52 -13.23 -5.46
CA GLU A 201 15.07 -11.95 -4.99
C GLU A 201 14.01 -11.06 -4.34
N SER A 202 12.78 -11.05 -4.86
CA SER A 202 11.65 -10.35 -4.23
C SER A 202 11.41 -10.82 -2.79
N ILE A 203 11.40 -12.14 -2.56
CA ILE A 203 11.24 -12.73 -1.22
C ILE A 203 12.44 -12.40 -0.33
N VAL A 204 13.67 -12.47 -0.85
CA VAL A 204 14.88 -12.10 -0.11
C VAL A 204 14.82 -10.64 0.35
N LEU A 205 14.46 -9.69 -0.52
CA LEU A 205 14.34 -8.28 -0.15
C LEU A 205 13.28 -8.03 0.94
N LEU A 206 12.17 -8.78 0.92
CA LEU A 206 11.15 -8.67 1.97
C LEU A 206 11.68 -9.20 3.30
N HIS A 207 12.41 -10.32 3.30
CA HIS A 207 13.09 -10.81 4.50
C HIS A 207 14.15 -9.83 5.01
N THR A 208 14.95 -9.22 4.13
CA THR A 208 15.90 -8.15 4.50
C THR A 208 15.19 -6.97 5.18
N GLY A 209 13.98 -6.60 4.72
CA GLY A 209 13.16 -5.60 5.39
C GLY A 209 12.74 -6.02 6.81
N ALA A 210 12.37 -7.29 7.00
CA ALA A 210 12.05 -7.85 8.32
C ALA A 210 13.28 -7.89 9.25
N ASP A 211 14.46 -8.21 8.73
CA ASP A 211 15.71 -8.24 9.48
C ASP A 211 16.08 -6.84 9.98
N PHE A 212 15.99 -5.83 9.11
CA PHE A 212 16.21 -4.43 9.53
C PHE A 212 15.17 -3.96 10.55
N ALA A 213 13.89 -4.33 10.37
CA ALA A 213 12.86 -4.01 11.35
C ALA A 213 13.18 -4.62 12.73
N THR A 214 13.66 -5.87 12.75
CA THR A 214 14.07 -6.56 13.98
C THR A 214 15.25 -5.85 14.63
N GLU A 215 16.35 -5.66 13.88
CA GLU A 215 17.58 -5.04 14.40
C GLU A 215 17.31 -3.65 15.00
N TRP A 216 16.52 -2.83 14.30
CA TRP A 216 16.28 -1.45 14.72
C TRP A 216 15.33 -1.31 15.89
N THR A 217 14.43 -2.27 16.09
CA THR A 217 13.49 -2.28 17.20
C THR A 217 14.08 -2.95 18.44
N GLU A 218 14.87 -4.01 18.29
CA GLU A 218 15.63 -4.62 19.39
C GLU A 218 16.69 -3.68 19.97
N ALA A 219 17.44 -2.97 19.12
CA ALA A 219 18.40 -1.97 19.58
C ALA A 219 17.74 -0.85 20.40
N ALA A 220 16.48 -0.54 20.12
CA ALA A 220 15.72 0.45 20.89
C ALA A 220 15.23 -0.10 22.24
N HIS A 221 15.00 -1.41 22.35
CA HIS A 221 14.73 -2.08 23.62
C HIS A 221 15.96 -2.13 24.53
N LEU A 222 17.16 -2.34 23.98
CA LEU A 222 18.40 -2.41 24.76
C LEU A 222 18.86 -1.06 25.33
N GLN A 223 18.51 0.06 24.70
CA GLN A 223 18.84 1.41 25.22
C GLN A 223 17.95 1.87 26.39
N ARG A 224 17.02 1.02 26.86
CA ARG A 224 16.07 1.32 27.94
C ARG A 224 16.45 0.73 29.30
N PHE A 225 17.54 -0.03 29.37
CA PHE A 225 18.11 -0.60 30.59
C PHE A 225 19.51 -0.02 30.84
#